data_AF-X1D7D9-F1
#
_entry.id   AF-X1D7D9-F1
#
_cell.length_a   1.000
_cell.length_b   1.000
_cell.length_c   1.000
_cell.angle_alpha   90.00
_cell.angle_beta   90.00
_cell.angle_gamma   90.00
#
_symmetry.space_group_name_H-M   'P 1'
#
loop_
_entity.id
_entity.type
_entity.pdbx_description
1 polymer ?
#
loop_
_entity_poly.entity_id
_entity_poly.type
_entity_poly.pdbx_seq_one_letter_code
_entity_poly.pdbx_strand_id
1 'polypeptide(L)' 'MKYILSLDIGTTSTRAIIIDEHGALISSSTKDYELYTPKPG' A
#
# COMPACT_ATOMS: atom_id res chain seq x y z
N MET A 1 -6.59 10.65 -19.60
CA MET A 1 -6.79 9.53 -18.67
C MET A 1 -6.38 9.99 -17.29
N LYS A 2 -7.24 9.82 -16.29
CA LYS A 2 -6.97 10.17 -14.90
C LYS A 2 -6.88 8.89 -14.09
N TYR A 3 -5.98 8.88 -13.12
CA TYR A 3 -5.80 7.78 -12.19
C TYR A 3 -5.75 8.32 -10.78
N ILE A 4 -6.19 7.49 -9.84
CA ILE A 4 -6.04 7.73 -8.41
C ILE A 4 -4.96 6.77 -7.91
N LEU A 5 -3.94 7.34 -7.27
CA LEU A 5 -2.99 6.58 -6.46
C LEU A 5 -3.49 6.57 -5.02
N SER A 6 -3.67 5.38 -4.47
CA SER A 6 -3.97 5.20 -3.04
C SER A 6 -2.80 4.53 -2.35
N LEU A 7 -2.48 5.02 -1.15
CA LEU A 7 -1.44 4.49 -0.28
C LEU A 7 -2.09 4.05 1.04
N ASP A 8 -1.88 2.80 1.39
CA ASP A 8 -2.28 2.22 2.67
C ASP A 8 -1.02 1.86 3.45
N ILE A 9 -0.78 2.60 4.54
CA ILE A 9 0.42 2.47 5.37
C ILE A 9 0.05 1.63 6.59
N GLY A 10 0.37 0.33 6.51
CA GLY A 10 0.10 -0.62 7.57
C GLY A 10 1.18 -0.63 8.66
N THR A 11 1.09 -1.61 9.56
CA THR A 11 2.11 -1.78 10.62
C THR A 11 3.38 -2.46 10.12
N THR A 12 3.27 -3.33 9.11
CA THR A 12 4.39 -4.18 8.62
C THR A 12 4.64 -4.04 7.12
N SER A 13 3.78 -3.34 6.40
CA SER A 13 3.89 -3.16 4.96
C SER A 13 3.16 -1.90 4.51
N THR A 14 3.57 -1.41 3.34
CA THR A 14 2.87 -0.36 2.60
C THR A 14 2.30 -0.96 1.33
N ARG A 15 1.02 -0.72 1.08
CA ARG A 15 0.36 -1.05 -0.18
C ARG A 15 0.12 0.22 -0.98
N ALA A 16 0.41 0.15 -2.28
CA ALA A 16 0.07 1.16 -3.26
C ALA A 16 -0.84 0.55 -4.33
N ILE A 17 -1.93 1.22 -4.67
CA ILE A 17 -2.80 0.82 -5.79
C ILE A 17 -3.05 1.99 -6.74
N ILE A 18 -3.21 1.66 -8.01
CA ILE A 18 -3.68 2.58 -9.04
C ILE A 18 -5.07 2.13 -9.47
N ILE A 19 -6.02 3.05 -9.41
CA ILE A 19 -7.41 2.86 -9.83
C ILE A 19 -7.76 3.90 -10.90
N ASP A 20 -8.55 3.51 -11.89
CA ASP A 20 -9.07 4.43 -12.91
C ASP A 20 -10.34 5.16 -12.43
N GLU A 21 -10.88 6.03 -13.30
CA GLU A 21 -12.07 6.84 -13.02
C GLU A 21 -13.38 6.05 -12.92
N HIS A 22 -13.39 4.79 -13.35
CA HIS A 22 -14.52 3.87 -13.19
C HIS A 22 -14.37 2.97 -11.95
N GLY A 23 -13.30 3.14 -11.19
CA GLY A 23 -12.98 2.35 -10.01
C GLY A 23 -12.34 1.00 -10.31
N ALA A 24 -11.90 0.76 -11.56
CA ALA A 24 -11.21 -0.47 -11.90
C ALA A 24 -9.77 -0.46 -11.37
N LEU A 25 -9.35 -1.57 -10.75
CA LEU A 25 -7.99 -1.74 -10.28
C LEU A 25 -7.05 -1.95 -11.48
N ILE A 26 -6.13 -1.01 -11.69
CA ILE A 26 -5.17 -1.04 -12.80
C ILE A 26 -3.88 -1.71 -12.39
N SER A 27 -3.41 -1.44 -11.18
CA SER A 27 -2.18 -2.02 -10.66
C SER A 27 -2.16 -1.99 -9.14
N SER A 28 -1.38 -2.89 -8.56
CA SER A 28 -1.10 -2.91 -7.13
C SER A 28 0.34 -3.32 -6.88
N SER A 29 0.93 -2.77 -5.82
CA SER A 29 2.23 -3.17 -5.30
C SER A 29 2.18 -3.14 -3.79
N THR A 30 2.84 -4.09 -3.15
CA THR A 30 3.00 -4.14 -1.69
C THR A 30 4.47 -4.27 -1.38
N LYS A 31 4.94 -3.52 -0.40
CA LYS A 31 6.30 -3.61 0.09
C LYS A 31 6.30 -3.75 1.60
N ASP A 32 6.84 -4.86 2.05
CA ASP A 32 7.03 -5.15 3.48
C ASP A 32 8.23 -4.37 4.02
N TYR A 33 8.21 -4.10 5.31
CA TYR A 33 9.33 -3.57 6.08
C TYR A 33 9.43 -4.26 7.42
N GLU A 34 10.65 -4.34 7.94
CA GLU A 34 10.94 -5.00 9.20
C GLU A 34 10.29 -4.25 10.37
N LEU A 35 9.59 -5.01 11.22
CA LEU A 35 9.04 -4.48 12.46
C LEU A 35 10.11 -4.55 13.55
N TYR A 36 10.63 -3.39 13.94
CA TYR A 36 11.67 -3.31 14.97
C TYR A 36 11.08 -3.41 16.38
N THR A 37 11.30 -4.55 17.04
CA THR A 37 10.83 -4.84 18.42
C THR A 37 12.01 -5.25 19.32
N PRO A 38 12.81 -4.29 19.81
CA PRO A 38 14.08 -4.57 20.51
C PRO A 38 13.90 -5.23 21.88
N LYS A 39 12.70 -5.16 22.45
CA LYS A 39 12.34 -5.79 23.72
C LYS A 39 10.96 -6.41 23.60
N PRO A 40 10.70 -7.54 24.29
CA PRO A 40 9.35 -8.05 24.45
C PRO A 40 8.45 -6.97 25.06
N GLY A 41 7.21 -6.91 24.58
CA GLY A 41 6.15 -6.09 25.17
C GLY A 41 5.67 -6.65 26.50
#